data_AF-R5MUZ9-F1
#
_entry.id   AF-R5MUZ9-F1
#
_cell.length_a   1.000
_cell.length_b   1.000
_cell.length_c   1.000
_cell.angle_alpha   90.00
_cell.angle_beta   90.00
_cell.angle_gamma   90.00
#
_symmetry.space_group_name_H-M   'P 1'
#
loop_
_entity.id
_entity.type
_entity.pdbx_description
1 polymer ?
#
loop_
_entity_poly.entity_id
_entity_poly.type
_entity_poly.pdbx_seq_one_letter_code
_entity_poly.pdbx_strand_id
1 'polypeptide(L)'
;MIFDKYLNDTYLDILYSNYNLDYLKSIDENNFIEIYNLLKSKGFYFIEDIIINYMDIFELDSYYLNKVLTYLESEMGKDYIKKIGHNMTILDKIIDTTINLEMKED
;
A
#
# COMPACT_ATOMS: atom_id res chain seq x y z
N MET A 1 -14.46 8.67 -7.52
CA MET A 1 -13.74 8.28 -6.28
C MET A 1 -12.27 8.61 -6.44
N ILE A 2 -11.48 8.68 -5.37
CA ILE A 2 -10.06 9.08 -5.48
C ILE A 2 -9.29 8.19 -6.48
N PHE A 3 -9.62 6.90 -6.53
CA PHE A 3 -8.99 5.88 -7.39
C PHE A 3 -9.09 6.19 -8.90
N ASP A 4 -10.13 6.89 -9.35
CA ASP A 4 -10.33 7.23 -10.77
C ASP A 4 -9.20 8.12 -11.32
N LYS A 5 -8.41 8.75 -10.45
CA LYS A 5 -7.23 9.55 -10.83
C LYS A 5 -5.95 8.73 -10.96
N TYR A 6 -5.94 7.50 -10.46
CA TYR A 6 -4.75 6.66 -10.30
C TYR A 6 -4.83 5.35 -11.08
N LEU A 7 -6.03 4.89 -11.43
CA LEU A 7 -6.26 3.65 -12.16
C LEU A 7 -6.92 3.93 -13.52
N ASN A 8 -6.66 3.05 -14.49
CA ASN A 8 -7.40 3.04 -15.75
C ASN A 8 -8.72 2.26 -15.60
N ASP A 9 -9.58 2.32 -16.62
CA ASP A 9 -10.89 1.67 -16.60
C ASP A 9 -10.81 0.16 -16.26
N THR A 10 -9.84 -0.55 -16.83
CA THR A 10 -9.65 -1.98 -16.54
C THR A 10 -9.31 -2.25 -15.07
N TYR A 11 -8.43 -1.47 -14.47
CA TYR A 11 -8.09 -1.61 -13.06
C TYR A 11 -9.21 -1.14 -12.13
N LEU A 12 -9.99 -0.13 -12.53
CA LEU A 12 -11.18 0.30 -11.79
C LEU A 12 -12.24 -0.81 -11.76
N ASP A 13 -12.49 -1.47 -12.88
CA ASP A 13 -13.42 -2.60 -12.94
C ASP A 13 -13.00 -3.74 -12.00
N ILE A 14 -11.69 -4.04 -11.94
CA ILE A 14 -11.14 -5.04 -11.01
C ILE A 14 -11.31 -4.57 -9.57
N LEU A 15 -10.95 -3.31 -9.26
CA LEU A 15 -11.06 -2.75 -7.93
C LEU A 15 -12.50 -2.83 -7.39
N TYR A 16 -13.47 -2.39 -8.20
CA TYR A 16 -14.89 -2.40 -7.85
C TYR A 16 -15.50 -3.81 -7.79
N SER A 17 -14.81 -4.81 -8.36
CA SER A 17 -15.17 -6.23 -8.21
C SER A 17 -14.57 -6.86 -6.95
N ASN A 18 -13.39 -6.41 -6.52
CA ASN A 18 -12.67 -6.95 -5.36
C ASN A 18 -13.19 -6.40 -4.03
N TYR A 19 -13.66 -5.16 -4.01
CA TYR A 19 -14.07 -4.48 -2.77
C TYR A 19 -15.49 -3.93 -2.84
N ASN A 20 -16.16 -3.89 -1.69
CA ASN A 20 -17.45 -3.22 -1.57
C ASN A 20 -17.29 -1.71 -1.78
N LEU A 21 -18.18 -1.13 -2.59
CA LEU A 21 -18.27 0.31 -2.85
C LEU A 21 -18.33 1.16 -1.57
N ASP A 22 -19.02 0.72 -0.53
CA ASP A 22 -19.13 1.48 0.72
C ASP A 22 -17.79 1.56 1.47
N TYR A 23 -17.02 0.48 1.45
CA TYR A 23 -15.65 0.47 1.99
C TYR A 23 -14.72 1.37 1.17
N LEU A 24 -14.79 1.28 -0.16
CA LEU A 24 -14.00 2.14 -1.03
C LEU A 24 -14.33 3.64 -0.85
N LYS A 25 -15.57 3.98 -0.46
CA LYS A 25 -15.98 5.35 -0.13
C LYS A 25 -15.52 5.81 1.25
N SER A 26 -15.21 4.89 2.18
CA SER A 26 -14.73 5.24 3.52
C SER A 26 -13.23 5.50 3.58
N ILE A 27 -12.47 5.16 2.54
CA ILE A 27 -11.03 5.42 2.46
C ILE A 27 -10.76 6.94 2.56
N ASP A 28 -9.87 7.31 3.49
CA ASP A 28 -9.40 8.69 3.64
C ASP A 28 -8.55 9.08 2.43
N GLU A 29 -9.04 10.06 1.65
CA GLU A 29 -8.34 10.52 0.44
C GLU A 29 -6.96 11.12 0.75
N ASN A 30 -6.78 11.80 1.88
CA ASN A 30 -5.50 12.39 2.26
C ASN A 30 -4.49 11.29 2.61
N ASN A 31 -4.92 10.33 3.43
CA ASN A 31 -4.05 9.20 3.80
C ASN A 31 -3.68 8.37 2.57
N PHE A 32 -4.65 8.10 1.69
CA PHE A 32 -4.40 7.42 0.42
C PHE A 32 -3.31 8.13 -0.40
N ILE A 33 -3.42 9.45 -0.58
CA ILE A 33 -2.44 10.25 -1.33
C ILE A 33 -1.06 10.20 -0.67
N GLU A 34 -1.01 10.28 0.66
CA GLU A 34 0.24 10.24 1.42
C GLU A 34 0.96 8.90 1.25
N ILE A 35 0.25 7.79 1.47
CA ILE A 35 0.80 6.44 1.29
C ILE A 35 1.19 6.19 -0.17
N TYR A 36 0.36 6.61 -1.14
CA TYR A 36 0.68 6.51 -2.56
C TYR A 36 2.01 7.21 -2.90
N ASN A 37 2.19 8.43 -2.40
CA ASN A 37 3.42 9.20 -2.62
C ASN A 37 4.62 8.57 -1.91
N LEU A 38 4.43 8.00 -0.70
CA LEU A 38 5.47 7.26 0.00
C LEU A 38 5.93 6.05 -0.84
N LEU A 39 5.01 5.19 -1.29
CA LEU A 39 5.32 4.01 -2.11
C LEU A 39 6.05 4.44 -3.40
N LYS A 40 5.57 5.49 -4.06
CA LYS A 40 6.22 6.04 -5.25
C LYS A 40 7.64 6.55 -4.96
N SER A 41 7.85 7.24 -3.85
CA SER A 41 9.18 7.74 -3.44
C SER A 41 10.17 6.62 -3.13
N LYS A 42 9.66 5.48 -2.62
CA LYS A 42 10.43 4.25 -2.34
C LYS A 42 10.73 3.44 -3.60
N GLY A 43 10.11 3.77 -4.73
CA GLY A 43 10.35 3.17 -6.02
C GLY A 43 9.45 1.97 -6.36
N PHE A 44 8.32 1.80 -5.67
CA PHE A 44 7.32 0.81 -6.06
C PHE A 44 6.81 1.11 -7.48
N TYR A 45 6.90 0.12 -8.36
CA TYR A 45 6.51 0.23 -9.78
C TYR A 45 5.20 -0.50 -10.12
N PHE A 46 4.60 -1.15 -9.14
CA PHE A 46 3.38 -1.97 -9.25
C PHE A 46 2.28 -1.43 -8.31
N ILE A 47 2.17 -0.10 -8.19
CA ILE A 47 1.28 0.52 -7.21
C ILE A 47 -0.18 0.27 -7.58
N GLU A 48 -0.50 0.19 -8.87
CA GLU A 48 -1.83 -0.17 -9.36
C GLU A 48 -2.25 -1.56 -8.84
N ASP A 49 -1.33 -2.54 -8.87
CA ASP A 49 -1.59 -3.88 -8.34
C ASP A 49 -1.77 -3.88 -6.81
N ILE A 50 -1.10 -2.96 -6.10
CA ILE A 50 -1.30 -2.75 -4.67
C ILE A 50 -2.69 -2.17 -4.41
N ILE A 51 -3.11 -1.15 -5.16
CA ILE A 51 -4.44 -0.53 -5.01
C ILE A 51 -5.55 -1.57 -5.19
N ILE A 52 -5.46 -2.45 -6.20
CA ILE A 52 -6.55 -3.39 -6.50
C ILE A 52 -6.56 -4.65 -5.62
N ASN A 53 -5.47 -5.00 -4.93
CA ASN A 53 -5.37 -6.25 -4.15
C ASN A 53 -5.02 -6.06 -2.66
N TYR A 54 -4.47 -4.91 -2.29
CA TYR A 54 -3.91 -4.63 -0.95
C TYR A 54 -4.36 -3.26 -0.45
N MET A 55 -5.66 -2.93 -0.62
CA MET A 55 -6.21 -1.61 -0.26
C MET A 55 -5.92 -1.20 1.19
N ASP A 56 -5.91 -2.17 2.11
CA ASP A 56 -5.63 -1.98 3.54
C ASP A 56 -4.31 -1.23 3.80
N ILE A 57 -3.32 -1.33 2.91
CA ILE A 57 -2.05 -0.59 3.05
C ILE A 57 -2.26 0.93 3.05
N PHE A 58 -3.30 1.42 2.39
CA PHE A 58 -3.65 2.84 2.29
C PHE A 58 -4.45 3.35 3.50
N GLU A 59 -4.76 2.49 4.46
CA GLU A 59 -5.37 2.85 5.74
C GLU A 59 -4.33 2.93 6.88
N LEU A 60 -3.09 2.50 6.62
CA LEU A 60 -1.99 2.54 7.58
C LEU A 60 -1.48 3.96 7.81
N ASP A 61 -0.83 4.18 8.94
CA ASP A 61 -0.10 5.41 9.19
C ASP A 61 1.23 5.43 8.42
N SER A 62 1.46 6.54 7.71
CA SER A 62 2.59 6.70 6.79
C SER A 62 3.95 6.63 7.48
N TYR A 63 4.04 7.08 8.73
CA TYR A 63 5.27 7.11 9.50
C TYR A 63 5.71 5.69 9.87
N TYR A 64 4.78 4.86 10.35
CA TYR A 64 5.08 3.46 10.68
C TYR A 64 5.35 2.62 9.43
N LEU A 65 4.57 2.80 8.36
CA LEU A 65 4.85 2.13 7.09
C LEU A 65 6.25 2.48 6.57
N ASN A 66 6.64 3.75 6.64
CA ASN A 66 7.98 4.18 6.23
C ASN A 66 9.08 3.57 7.11
N LYS A 67 8.87 3.43 8.43
CA LYS A 67 9.80 2.69 9.31
C LYS A 67 9.99 1.25 8.82
N VAL A 68 8.91 0.52 8.56
CA VAL A 68 8.95 -0.88 8.10
C VAL A 68 9.66 -1.00 6.75
N LEU A 69 9.30 -0.15 5.78
CA LEU A 69 9.94 -0.16 4.46
C LEU A 69 11.44 0.17 4.53
N THR A 70 11.82 1.10 5.40
CA THR A 70 13.24 1.45 5.62
C THR A 70 14.01 0.29 6.28
N TYR A 71 13.38 -0.41 7.23
CA TYR A 71 13.96 -1.62 7.81
C TYR A 71 14.16 -2.71 6.75
N LEU A 72 13.16 -2.98 5.92
CA LEU A 72 13.27 -3.96 4.83
C LEU A 72 14.36 -3.60 3.82
N GLU A 73 14.51 -2.31 3.48
CA GLU A 73 15.61 -1.85 2.63
C GLU A 73 16.98 -2.16 3.25
N SER A 74 17.13 -1.99 4.58
CA SER A 74 18.38 -2.31 5.29
C SER A 74 18.70 -3.80 5.34
N GLU A 75 17.68 -4.65 5.51
CA GLU A 75 17.86 -6.11 5.63
C GLU A 75 18.00 -6.81 4.27
N MET A 76 17.21 -6.38 3.28
CA MET A 76 17.12 -7.04 1.97
C MET A 76 18.01 -6.38 0.92
N GLY A 77 18.50 -5.17 1.19
CA GLY A 77 19.29 -4.35 0.28
C GLY A 77 18.44 -3.52 -0.69
N LYS A 78 19.12 -2.76 -1.56
CA LYS A 78 18.49 -1.81 -2.50
C LYS A 78 17.52 -2.44 -3.51
N ASP A 79 17.55 -3.75 -3.68
CA ASP A 79 16.67 -4.49 -4.58
C ASP A 79 15.39 -5.03 -3.89
N TYR A 80 15.14 -4.66 -2.63
CA TYR A 80 13.98 -5.12 -1.85
C TYR A 80 12.64 -4.91 -2.58
N ILE A 81 12.46 -3.79 -3.29
CA ILE A 81 11.25 -3.53 -4.10
C ILE A 81 11.04 -4.60 -5.17
N LYS A 82 12.11 -5.04 -5.86
CA LYS A 82 12.02 -6.10 -6.87
C LYS A 82 11.64 -7.43 -6.23
N LYS A 83 12.14 -7.70 -5.02
CA LYS A 83 11.80 -8.91 -4.26
C LYS A 83 10.33 -8.90 -3.83
N ILE A 84 9.81 -7.76 -3.38
CA ILE A 84 8.38 -7.57 -3.07
C ILE A 84 7.54 -7.73 -4.34
N GLY A 85 7.94 -7.13 -5.46
CA GLY A 85 7.22 -7.28 -6.73
C GLY A 85 7.21 -8.71 -7.29
N HIS A 86 8.25 -9.50 -7.01
CA HIS A 86 8.30 -10.92 -7.38
C HIS A 86 7.41 -11.79 -6.47
N ASN A 87 7.27 -11.40 -5.20
CA ASN A 87 6.41 -12.09 -4.24
C ASN A 87 5.59 -11.08 -3.43
N MET A 88 4.42 -10.73 -3.96
CA MET A 88 3.54 -9.73 -3.36
C MET A 88 2.93 -10.16 -2.02
N THR A 89 2.99 -11.44 -1.64
CA THR A 89 2.57 -11.89 -0.30
C THR A 89 3.46 -11.32 0.82
N ILE A 90 4.55 -10.65 0.47
CA ILE A 90 5.36 -9.88 1.42
C ILE A 90 4.59 -8.64 1.89
N LEU A 91 3.68 -8.09 1.09
CA LEU A 91 2.83 -6.95 1.45
C LEU A 91 1.92 -7.28 2.64
N ASP A 92 1.36 -8.49 2.70
CA ASP A 92 0.58 -8.95 3.87
C ASP A 92 1.38 -8.79 5.17
N LYS A 93 2.66 -9.22 5.14
CA LYS A 93 3.55 -9.10 6.29
C LYS A 93 3.93 -7.66 6.60
N ILE A 94 4.05 -6.81 5.58
CA ILE A 94 4.31 -5.38 5.76
C ILE A 94 3.12 -4.73 6.48
N ILE A 95 1.90 -5.03 6.04
CA ILE A 95 0.65 -4.53 6.64
C ILE A 95 0.58 -4.99 8.10
N ASP A 96 0.68 -6.29 8.35
CA ASP A 96 0.63 -6.86 9.70
C ASP A 96 1.69 -6.25 10.63
N THR A 97 2.92 -6.09 10.13
CA THR A 97 4.02 -5.53 10.94
C THR A 97 3.77 -4.05 11.25
N THR A 98 3.21 -3.30 10.30
CA THR A 98 2.92 -1.87 10.47
C THR A 98 1.83 -1.67 11.53
N ILE A 99 0.71 -2.40 11.43
CA ILE A 99 -0.37 -2.37 12.43
C ILE A 99 0.16 -2.72 13.83
N ASN A 100 0.99 -3.76 13.93
CA ASN A 100 1.57 -4.15 15.21
C ASN A 100 2.53 -3.11 15.81
N LEU A 101 3.13 -2.24 15.00
CA LEU A 101 3.97 -1.15 15.48
C LEU A 101 3.12 0.04 15.94
N GLU A 102 2.08 0.40 15.18
CA GLU A 102 1.10 1.43 15.55
C GLU A 102 0.52 1.12 16.94
N MET A 103 0.00 -0.10 17.15
CA MET A 103 -0.60 -0.51 18.41
C MET A 103 0.35 -0.58 19.62
N LYS A 104 1.67 -0.59 19.40
CA LYS A 104 2.67 -0.68 20.49
C LYS A 104 3.21 0.68 20.91
N GLU A 105 3.17 1.65 20.01
CA GLU A 105 3.67 3.01 20.25
C GLU A 105 2.55 3.99 20.64
N ASP A 106 1.28 3.58 20.54
CA ASP A 106 0.09 4.23 21.14
C ASP A 106 -0.12 3.89 22.64
#